data_AF-A0A2A2LM30-F1
#
_entry.id   AF-A0A2A2LM30-F1
#
_cell.length_a   1.000
_cell.length_b   1.000
_cell.length_c   1.000
_cell.angle_alpha   90.00
_cell.angle_beta   90.00
_cell.angle_gamma   90.00
#
_symmetry.space_group_name_H-M   'P 1'
#
loop_
_entity.id
_entity.type
_entity.pdbx_description
1 polymer ?
#
loop_
_entity_poly.entity_id
_entity_poly.type
_entity_poly.pdbx_seq_one_letter_code
_entity_poly.pdbx_strand_id
1 'polypeptide(L)'
;MPKQELELRDYLGAVAAWCVFFAFLFVFSITILNFCCVSKKDDVTVLEEWGHRKKLKMRLGPHRPSVIARAAYQREFKEDEHNKK
;
A
#
# COMPACT_ATOMS: atom_id res chain seq x y z
N MET A 1 19.81 -46.60 5.50
CA MET A 1 18.78 -45.58 5.76
C MET A 1 17.80 -45.63 4.60
N PRO A 2 16.49 -45.80 4.84
CA PRO A 2 15.50 -45.75 3.77
C PRO A 2 15.58 -44.39 3.07
N LYS A 3 15.64 -44.38 1.74
CA LYS A 3 15.62 -43.13 0.96
C LYS A 3 14.20 -42.59 1.02
N GLN A 4 14.05 -41.36 1.52
CA GLN A 4 12.78 -40.68 1.52
C GLN A 4 12.46 -40.30 0.06
N GLU A 5 11.44 -40.94 -0.53
CA GLU A 5 10.86 -40.54 -1.81
C GLU A 5 10.15 -39.20 -1.57
N LEU A 6 10.82 -38.08 -1.91
CA LEU A 6 10.19 -36.76 -1.86
C LEU A 6 9.26 -36.61 -3.06
N GLU A 7 7.97 -36.67 -2.79
CA GLU A 7 6.94 -36.43 -3.77
C GLU A 7 6.88 -34.93 -4.12
N LEU A 8 6.49 -34.60 -5.36
CA LEU A 8 6.30 -33.21 -5.81
C LEU A 8 5.36 -32.40 -4.90
N ARG A 9 4.43 -33.11 -4.24
CA ARG A 9 3.48 -32.53 -3.29
C ARG A 9 4.17 -31.92 -2.05
N ASP A 10 5.27 -32.50 -1.61
CA ASP A 10 6.01 -32.00 -0.44
C ASP A 10 6.74 -30.69 -0.76
N TYR A 11 7.24 -30.54 -1.98
CA TYR A 11 7.82 -29.28 -2.46
C TYR A 11 6.75 -28.19 -2.67
N LEU A 12 5.54 -28.56 -3.12
CA LEU A 12 4.43 -27.62 -3.26
C LEU A 12 4.04 -27.00 -1.90
N GLY A 13 4.12 -27.77 -0.82
CA GLY A 13 3.91 -27.27 0.54
C GLY A 13 4.88 -26.17 0.92
N ALA A 14 6.18 -26.33 0.61
CA ALA A 14 7.20 -25.32 0.87
C ALA A 14 6.96 -24.03 0.05
N VAL A 15 6.58 -24.17 -1.23
CA VAL A 15 6.25 -23.01 -2.09
C VAL A 15 4.99 -22.31 -1.60
N ALA A 16 3.96 -23.06 -1.18
CA ALA A 16 2.74 -22.49 -0.63
C ALA A 16 3.02 -21.72 0.67
N ALA A 17 3.81 -22.28 1.59
CA ALA A 17 4.21 -21.60 2.81
C ALA A 17 5.00 -20.33 2.54
N TRP A 18 5.90 -20.36 1.54
CA TRP A 18 6.64 -19.19 1.08
C TRP A 18 5.69 -18.10 0.57
N CYS A 19 4.79 -18.42 -0.36
CA CYS A 19 3.80 -17.47 -0.88
C CYS A 19 2.94 -16.85 0.24
N VAL A 20 2.48 -17.66 1.19
CA VAL A 20 1.68 -17.19 2.32
C VAL A 20 2.48 -16.23 3.21
N PHE A 21 3.73 -16.55 3.51
CA PHE A 21 4.60 -15.69 4.31
C PHE A 21 4.82 -14.32 3.65
N PHE A 22 5.15 -14.30 2.34
CA PHE A 22 5.32 -13.04 1.61
C PHE A 22 4.02 -12.26 1.47
N ALA A 23 2.88 -12.94 1.28
CA ALA A 23 1.57 -12.29 1.28
C ALA A 23 1.28 -11.61 2.63
N PHE A 24 1.58 -12.28 3.75
CA PHE A 24 1.46 -11.65 5.07
C PHE A 24 2.39 -10.46 5.22
N LEU A 25 3.69 -10.59 4.88
CA LEU A 25 4.62 -9.45 4.93
C LEU A 25 4.14 -8.27 4.10
N PHE A 26 3.60 -8.52 2.90
CA PHE A 26 3.05 -7.49 2.03
C PHE A 26 1.82 -6.81 2.66
N VAL A 27 0.88 -7.59 3.18
CA VAL A 27 -0.29 -7.06 3.90
C VAL A 27 0.14 -6.27 5.12
N PHE A 28 1.04 -6.79 5.95
CA PHE A 28 1.56 -6.11 7.13
C PHE A 28 2.32 -4.83 6.77
N SER A 29 3.13 -4.85 5.71
CA SER A 29 3.83 -3.67 5.22
C SER A 29 2.83 -2.58 4.82
N ILE A 30 1.83 -2.90 4.00
CA ILE A 30 0.82 -1.92 3.58
C ILE A 30 -0.06 -1.48 4.76
N THR A 31 -0.55 -2.40 5.58
CA THR A 31 -1.47 -2.04 6.66
C THR A 31 -0.77 -1.36 7.83
N ILE A 32 0.36 -1.87 8.34
CA ILE A 32 1.03 -1.27 9.49
C ILE A 32 1.77 0.01 9.09
N LEU A 33 2.57 0.00 8.01
CA LEU A 33 3.31 1.21 7.64
C LEU A 33 2.37 2.30 7.10
N ASN A 34 1.37 1.95 6.30
CA ASN A 34 0.49 2.96 5.70
C ASN A 34 -0.68 3.38 6.62
N PHE A 35 -1.11 2.55 7.59
CA PHE A 35 -2.25 2.87 8.46
C PHE A 35 -1.87 3.19 9.90
N CYS A 36 -0.87 2.50 10.49
CA CYS A 36 -0.43 2.76 11.86
C CYS A 36 0.67 3.81 11.96
N CYS A 37 1.59 3.88 10.99
CA CYS A 37 2.69 4.87 11.01
C CYS A 37 2.34 6.23 10.37
N VAL A 38 1.20 6.34 9.67
CA VAL A 38 0.72 7.62 9.15
C VAL A 38 -0.12 8.31 10.22
N SER A 39 0.48 9.27 10.89
CA SER A 39 -0.23 10.13 11.84
C SER A 39 -1.08 11.16 11.08
N LYS A 40 -2.15 11.67 11.70
CA LYS A 40 -3.05 12.69 11.08
C LYS A 40 -2.37 14.03 10.74
N LYS A 41 -1.10 14.17 11.12
CA LYS A 41 -0.27 15.36 10.88
C LYS A 41 0.72 15.15 9.73
N ASP A 42 0.88 13.92 9.26
CA ASP A 42 1.78 13.60 8.16
C ASP A 42 1.10 13.87 6.82
N ASP A 43 1.92 14.12 5.80
CA ASP A 43 1.44 14.40 4.45
C ASP A 43 0.56 13.26 3.90
N VAL A 44 -0.33 13.62 2.97
CA VAL A 44 -1.22 12.66 2.31
C VAL A 44 -0.40 11.55 1.65
N THR A 45 -0.76 10.31 1.98
CA THR A 45 -0.06 9.14 1.46
C THR A 45 -0.29 8.98 -0.04
N VAL A 46 0.69 8.39 -0.73
CA VAL A 46 0.58 8.07 -2.17
C VAL A 46 -0.63 7.16 -2.46
N LEU A 47 -1.00 6.29 -1.51
CA LEU A 47 -2.16 5.42 -1.60
C LEU A 47 -3.49 6.19 -1.51
N GLU A 48 -3.60 7.15 -0.57
CA GLU A 48 -4.77 8.03 -0.46
C GLU A 48 -4.94 8.92 -1.69
N GLU A 49 -3.83 9.47 -2.20
CA GLU A 49 -3.83 10.27 -3.42
C GLU A 49 -4.22 9.43 -4.64
N TRP A 50 -3.66 8.22 -4.78
CA TRP A 50 -4.03 7.29 -5.86
C TRP A 50 -5.51 6.91 -5.80
N GLY A 51 -6.04 6.64 -4.60
CA GLY A 51 -7.46 6.36 -4.39
C GLY A 51 -8.35 7.52 -4.81
N HIS A 52 -7.94 8.75 -4.49
CA HIS A 52 -8.64 9.95 -4.90
C HIS A 52 -8.62 10.15 -6.42
N ARG A 53 -7.44 10.01 -7.06
CA ARG A 53 -7.30 10.10 -8.52
C ARG A 53 -8.13 9.06 -9.26
N LYS A 54 -8.20 7.83 -8.73
CA LYS A 54 -9.02 6.73 -9.29
C LYS A 54 -10.49 6.80 -8.88
N LYS A 55 -10.92 7.84 -8.15
CA LYS A 55 -12.29 8.04 -7.64
C LYS A 55 -12.81 6.84 -6.85
N LEU A 56 -11.92 6.15 -6.13
CA LEU A 56 -12.31 5.08 -5.23
C LEU A 56 -13.05 5.69 -4.05
N LYS A 57 -14.30 5.27 -3.82
CA LYS A 57 -15.13 5.72 -2.68
C LYS A 57 -14.70 5.08 -1.34
N MET A 58 -13.55 4.42 -1.29
CA MET A 58 -12.99 3.78 -0.09
C MET A 58 -11.93 4.65 0.55
N ARG A 59 -11.89 4.66 1.89
CA ARG A 59 -10.81 5.28 2.66
C ARG A 59 -9.58 4.39 2.60
N LEU A 60 -8.59 4.79 1.80
CA LEU A 60 -7.29 4.10 1.69
C LEU A 60 -6.27 4.56 2.74
N GLY A 61 -6.70 5.38 3.71
CA GLY A 61 -5.88 5.83 4.81
C GLY A 61 -6.66 6.56 5.90
N PRO A 62 -5.95 7.17 6.86
CA PRO A 62 -6.54 7.80 8.03
C PRO A 62 -7.20 9.15 7.72
N HIS A 63 -6.81 9.83 6.64
CA HIS A 63 -7.31 11.15 6.29
C HIS A 63 -8.72 11.10 5.67
N ARG A 64 -9.49 12.18 5.89
CA ARG A 64 -10.81 12.31 5.28
C ARG A 64 -10.65 12.67 3.79
N PRO A 65 -11.58 12.23 2.91
CA PRO A 65 -11.55 12.56 1.49
C PRO A 65 -11.44 14.05 1.18
N SER A 66 -12.02 14.92 2.03
CA SER A 66 -11.95 16.37 1.88
C SER A 66 -10.54 16.95 2.11
N VAL A 67 -9.75 16.36 3.01
CA VAL A 67 -8.36 16.76 3.28
C VAL A 67 -7.48 16.37 2.10
N ILE A 68 -7.70 15.16 1.56
CA ILE A 68 -6.99 14.64 0.39
C ILE A 68 -7.24 15.53 -0.84
N ALA A 69 -8.50 15.90 -1.09
CA ALA A 69 -8.85 16.80 -2.20
C ALA A 69 -8.17 18.17 -2.08
N ARG A 70 -8.11 18.73 -0.86
CA ARG A 70 -7.42 20.01 -0.61
C ARG A 70 -5.92 19.91 -0.85
N ALA A 71 -5.30 18.82 -0.40
CA ALA A 71 -3.87 18.59 -0.60
C ALA A 71 -3.52 18.40 -2.08
N ALA A 72 -4.35 17.66 -2.83
CA ALA A 72 -4.20 17.48 -4.27
C ALA A 72 -4.25 18.83 -5.02
N TYR A 73 -5.25 19.66 -4.73
CA TYR A 73 -5.37 21.00 -5.32
C TYR A 73 -4.16 21.90 -5.01
N GLN A 74 -3.64 21.85 -3.77
CA GLN A 74 -2.45 22.62 -3.40
C GLN A 74 -1.19 22.17 -4.14
N ARG A 75 -1.07 20.88 -4.49
CA ARG A 75 0.06 20.39 -5.30
C ARG A 75 -0.05 20.85 -6.75
N GLU A 76 -1.23 20.73 -7.36
CA GLU A 76 -1.49 21.21 -8.73
C GLU A 76 -1.18 22.72 -8.85
N PHE A 77 -1.64 23.53 -7.89
CA PHE A 77 -1.32 24.97 -7.86
C PHE A 77 0.18 25.28 -7.77
N LYS A 78 0.94 24.48 -7.00
CA LYS A 78 2.39 24.65 -6.88
C LYS A 78 3.12 24.25 -8.17
N GLU A 79 2.67 23.20 -8.83
CA GLU A 79 3.22 22.78 -10.13
C GLU A 79 2.99 23.85 -11.21
N ASP A 80 1.78 24.44 -11.24
CA ASP A 80 1.44 25.52 -12.17
C ASP A 80 2.28 26.78 -11.96
N GLU A 81 2.54 27.16 -10.70
CA GLU A 81 3.44 28.29 -10.39
C GLU A 81 4.90 28.00 -10.75
N HIS A 82 5.38 26.77 -10.52
CA HIS A 82 6.74 26.37 -10.88
C HIS A 82 6.93 26.38 -12.40
N ASN A 83 5.94 25.90 -13.17
CA ASN A 83 6.01 25.87 -14.63
C ASN A 83 5.90 27.27 -15.28
N LYS A 84 5.47 28.28 -14.53
CA LYS A 84 5.40 29.68 -14.97
C LYS A 84 6.70 30.47 -14.76
N LYS A 85 7.65 29.94 -13.99
CA LYS A 85 8.98 30.55 -13.75
C LYS A 85 10.01 30.00 -14.72
#